data_AF-A0A5A8E4W1-F1
#
_entry.id   AF-A0A5A8E4W1-F1
#
_cell.length_a   1.000
_cell.length_b   1.000
_cell.length_c   1.000
_cell.angle_alpha   90.00
_cell.angle_beta   90.00
_cell.angle_gamma   90.00
#
_symmetry.space_group_name_H-M   'P 1'
#
loop_
_entity.id
_entity.type
_entity.pdbx_description
1 polymer ?
#
loop_
_entity_poly.entity_id
_entity_poly.type
_entity_poly.pdbx_seq_one_letter_code
_entity_poly.pdbx_strand_id
1 'polypeptide(L)'
;MLGAVVRCGRASHAAAISAAAPLRAFSGLVINCEDADEWKGSENLFIDRFQRPGESWSWCSPPRGELPDRDLRPDAVVVTGSHYSATLDAPWVHATSSWLRTVVEDPACRTRVFAVCFGHQLLSQALGGRVGRLAAGGFRFDEERIEPRPLFAAMPWARGIAELSRAPEGSAGPPKVVVRRAGFESTVNGSPSPFADGRHATPPGPGSAAAAAAASAGTPFLTLLKAHEDEVLEKPPSALTLASSDKVPFEMTLVAPSAAAAAAARAATDAGEEPDWASFRALTVQGHPEFLRRELHSKILPGVLDRIETGLKERLTAEQVPECALHDWAVLEIANRFLRRDVA
;
A
#
# COMPACT_ATOMS: atom_id res chain seq x y z
N MET A 1 10.42 -65.75 48.46
CA MET A 1 10.02 -64.96 47.28
C MET A 1 11.13 -65.08 46.25
N LEU A 2 10.79 -65.45 45.01
CA LEU A 2 11.64 -65.49 43.82
C LEU A 2 12.44 -64.17 43.67
N GLY A 3 13.65 -64.08 43.11
CA GLY A 3 14.35 -64.92 42.14
C GLY A 3 14.71 -64.08 40.90
N ALA A 4 16.01 -63.87 40.69
CA ALA A 4 16.73 -63.64 39.43
C ALA A 4 16.80 -62.27 38.72
N VAL A 5 18.06 -61.93 38.40
CA VAL A 5 18.59 -60.96 37.44
C VAL A 5 18.22 -61.33 36.00
N VAL A 6 17.77 -60.39 35.17
CA VAL A 6 17.83 -60.52 33.69
C VAL A 6 18.13 -59.17 32.98
N ARG A 7 19.18 -59.29 32.17
CA ARG A 7 19.77 -58.51 31.06
C ARG A 7 18.96 -57.48 30.26
N CYS A 8 19.71 -56.47 29.84
CA CYS A 8 19.68 -55.72 28.57
C CYS A 8 18.80 -56.33 27.47
N GLY A 9 17.66 -55.69 27.22
CA GLY A 9 16.84 -55.90 26.03
C GLY A 9 17.05 -54.76 25.04
N ARG A 10 17.41 -55.11 23.79
CA ARG A 10 17.39 -54.17 22.66
C ARG A 10 15.95 -53.70 22.45
N ALA A 11 15.67 -52.42 22.71
CA ALA A 11 14.50 -51.76 22.18
C ALA A 11 14.84 -51.20 20.80
N SER A 12 14.03 -51.61 19.83
CA SER A 12 13.93 -51.20 18.43
C SER A 12 14.40 -49.78 18.12
N HIS A 13 15.11 -49.63 16.99
CA HIS A 13 15.19 -48.37 16.25
C HIS A 13 13.78 -47.93 15.86
N ALA A 14 13.04 -47.28 16.76
CA ALA A 14 12.05 -46.32 16.36
C ALA A 14 12.86 -45.14 15.84
N ALA A 15 12.86 -44.94 14.53
CA ALA A 15 13.33 -43.69 13.94
C ALA A 15 12.64 -42.57 14.73
N ALA A 16 13.43 -41.80 15.47
CA ALA A 16 12.97 -40.53 15.99
C ALA A 16 12.65 -39.70 14.75
N ILE A 17 11.38 -39.69 14.36
CA ILE A 17 10.83 -38.62 13.54
C ILE A 17 11.12 -37.40 14.41
N SER A 18 12.19 -36.68 14.06
CA SER A 18 12.47 -35.36 14.61
C SER A 18 11.18 -34.59 14.45
N ALA A 19 10.45 -34.38 15.54
CA ALA A 19 9.32 -33.48 15.55
C ALA A 19 9.89 -32.17 15.02
N ALA A 20 9.48 -31.78 13.81
CA ALA A 20 9.87 -30.51 13.24
C ALA A 20 9.59 -29.47 14.31
N ALA A 21 10.59 -28.65 14.63
CA ALA A 21 10.40 -27.54 15.57
C ALA A 21 9.09 -26.83 15.18
N PRO A 22 8.18 -26.56 16.14
CA PRO A 22 6.90 -25.95 15.81
C PRO A 22 7.19 -24.71 14.97
N LEU A 23 6.56 -24.63 13.79
CA LEU A 23 6.69 -23.47 12.92
C LEU A 23 6.45 -22.23 13.79
N ARG A 24 7.43 -21.32 13.84
CA ARG A 24 7.28 -20.10 14.64
C ARG A 24 5.98 -19.42 14.21
N ALA A 25 5.19 -18.97 15.17
CA ALA A 25 3.99 -18.19 14.89
C ALA A 25 4.36 -16.95 14.06
N PHE A 26 3.49 -16.57 13.12
CA PHE A 26 3.68 -15.36 12.33
C PHE A 26 3.81 -14.15 13.26
N SER A 27 4.79 -13.30 12.96
CA SER A 27 5.13 -12.12 13.75
C SER A 27 4.97 -10.84 12.93
N GLY A 28 4.18 -9.90 13.44
CA GLY A 28 3.98 -8.58 12.87
C GLY A 28 4.53 -7.47 13.78
N LEU A 29 5.00 -6.39 13.17
CA LEU A 29 5.41 -5.16 13.84
C LEU A 29 4.70 -3.96 13.20
N VAL A 30 4.05 -3.12 14.00
CA VAL A 30 3.56 -1.80 13.58
C VAL A 30 4.55 -0.74 14.06
N ILE A 31 5.15 -0.01 13.13
CA ILE A 31 5.94 1.20 13.42
C ILE A 31 4.98 2.37 13.38
N ASN A 32 4.52 2.80 14.56
CA ASN A 32 3.57 3.90 14.71
C ASN A 32 4.30 5.24 14.65
N CYS A 33 4.25 5.87 13.49
CA CYS A 33 4.85 7.18 13.20
C CYS A 33 3.98 8.36 13.68
N GLU A 34 2.90 8.09 14.39
CA GLU A 34 1.96 9.10 14.90
C GLU A 34 1.99 9.11 16.43
N ASP A 35 2.03 10.31 17.02
CA ASP A 35 2.07 10.50 18.48
C ASP A 35 1.13 11.58 19.02
N ALA A 36 0.38 12.27 18.16
CA ALA A 36 -0.62 13.25 18.56
C ALA A 36 -1.76 12.60 19.37
N ASP A 37 -2.30 13.36 20.33
CA ASP A 37 -3.22 12.85 21.33
C ASP A 37 -4.54 12.33 20.71
N GLU A 38 -5.05 13.01 19.69
CA GLU A 38 -6.25 12.60 18.93
C GLU A 38 -6.07 11.24 18.23
N TRP A 39 -4.82 10.84 17.96
CA TRP A 39 -4.48 9.62 17.26
C TRP A 39 -4.09 8.45 18.18
N LYS A 40 -4.15 8.62 19.51
CA LYS A 40 -3.96 7.50 20.46
C LYS A 40 -4.77 6.26 20.04
N GLY A 41 -4.11 5.10 20.04
CA GLY A 41 -4.70 3.84 19.62
C GLY A 41 -4.61 3.54 18.13
N SER A 42 -4.04 4.43 17.30
CA SER A 42 -3.91 4.25 15.84
C SER A 42 -3.13 3.00 15.46
N GLU A 43 -2.21 2.53 16.31
CA GLU A 43 -1.50 1.26 16.14
C GLU A 43 -2.45 0.07 15.98
N ASN A 44 -3.62 0.11 16.65
CA ASN A 44 -4.59 -0.98 16.61
C ASN A 44 -5.34 -1.03 15.28
N LEU A 45 -5.43 0.07 14.52
CA LEU A 45 -6.12 0.08 13.21
C LEU A 45 -5.53 -0.97 12.26
N PHE A 46 -4.21 -1.16 12.31
CA PHE A 46 -3.52 -2.15 11.49
C PHE A 46 -3.49 -3.53 12.15
N ILE A 47 -3.31 -3.59 13.47
CA ILE A 47 -3.30 -4.87 14.19
C ILE A 47 -4.65 -5.57 14.05
N ASP A 48 -5.75 -4.89 14.35
CA ASP A 48 -7.12 -5.43 14.25
C ASP A 48 -7.45 -5.92 12.83
N ARG A 49 -6.81 -5.30 11.83
CA ARG A 49 -7.05 -5.60 10.42
C ARG A 49 -6.25 -6.78 9.90
N PHE A 50 -5.00 -6.90 10.34
CA PHE A 50 -4.08 -7.90 9.81
C PHE A 50 -3.91 -9.09 10.73
N GLN A 51 -4.09 -8.97 12.04
CA GLN A 51 -3.83 -10.07 12.96
C GLN A 51 -4.82 -11.22 12.75
N ARG A 52 -4.30 -12.44 12.63
CA ARG A 52 -5.09 -13.68 12.62
C ARG A 52 -4.91 -14.45 13.94
N PRO A 53 -5.85 -15.36 14.29
CA PRO A 53 -5.72 -16.20 15.47
C PRO A 53 -4.38 -16.97 15.49
N GLY A 54 -3.66 -16.89 16.61
CA GLY A 54 -2.36 -17.55 16.78
C GLY A 54 -1.15 -16.76 16.28
N GLU A 55 -1.34 -15.57 15.69
CA GLU A 55 -0.25 -14.67 15.32
C GLU A 55 0.10 -13.69 16.44
N SER A 56 1.36 -13.27 16.48
CA SER A 56 1.87 -12.25 17.41
C SER A 56 2.08 -10.93 16.70
N TRP A 57 1.53 -9.85 17.24
CA TRP A 57 1.71 -8.50 16.71
C TRP A 57 2.19 -7.58 17.83
N SER A 58 3.18 -6.76 17.53
CA SER A 58 3.78 -5.78 18.44
C SER A 58 3.83 -4.41 17.76
N TRP A 59 4.10 -3.36 18.52
CA TRP A 59 4.27 -2.02 17.96
C TRP A 59 5.32 -1.23 18.74
N CYS A 60 5.86 -0.20 18.09
CA CYS A 60 6.75 0.79 18.70
C CYS A 60 6.44 2.18 18.13
N SER A 61 6.77 3.24 18.87
CA SER A 61 6.60 4.63 18.44
C SER A 61 7.92 5.41 18.33
N PRO A 62 8.53 5.50 17.13
CA PRO A 62 9.75 6.28 16.93
C PRO A 62 9.65 7.75 17.35
N PRO A 63 8.54 8.49 17.12
CA PRO A 63 8.40 9.85 17.62
C PRO A 63 8.54 9.96 19.15
N ARG A 64 8.17 8.89 19.88
CA ARG A 64 8.33 8.78 21.35
C ARG A 64 9.68 8.20 21.79
N GLY A 65 10.61 8.00 20.86
CA GLY A 65 11.93 7.45 21.12
C GLY A 65 12.01 5.92 21.14
N GLU A 66 10.93 5.24 20.77
CA GLU A 66 10.85 3.77 20.71
C GLU A 66 11.14 3.29 19.29
N LEU A 67 12.41 2.97 19.00
CA LEU A 67 12.79 2.39 17.72
C LEU A 67 12.72 0.86 17.76
N PRO A 68 12.46 0.20 16.62
CA PRO A 68 12.62 -1.24 16.54
C PRO A 68 14.07 -1.64 16.84
N ASP A 69 14.26 -2.77 17.50
CA ASP A 69 15.59 -3.35 17.65
C ASP A 69 16.24 -3.54 16.27
N ARG A 70 17.52 -3.19 16.16
CA ARG A 70 18.26 -3.21 14.88
C ARG A 70 18.23 -4.59 14.21
N ASP A 71 18.26 -5.64 15.01
CA ASP A 71 18.37 -7.03 14.55
C ASP A 71 17.00 -7.73 14.47
N LEU A 72 15.91 -7.03 14.81
CA LEU A 72 14.53 -7.55 14.72
C LEU A 72 14.14 -7.78 13.25
N ARG A 73 13.64 -8.98 12.95
CA ARG A 73 13.19 -9.40 11.61
C ARG A 73 11.84 -10.13 11.70
N PRO A 74 10.73 -9.39 11.89
CA PRO A 74 9.40 -9.98 11.93
C PRO A 74 9.00 -10.46 10.53
N ASP A 75 7.94 -11.24 10.42
CA ASP A 75 7.43 -11.66 9.10
C ASP A 75 6.82 -10.47 8.34
N ALA A 76 6.13 -9.59 9.06
CA ALA A 76 5.53 -8.36 8.53
C ALA A 76 5.91 -7.11 9.32
N VAL A 77 6.06 -6.00 8.61
CA VAL A 77 6.13 -4.64 9.16
C VAL A 77 5.03 -3.81 8.52
N VAL A 78 4.33 -3.03 9.34
CA VAL A 78 3.45 -1.96 8.87
C VAL A 78 4.01 -0.62 9.33
N VAL A 79 4.15 0.34 8.42
CA VAL A 79 4.56 1.71 8.72
C VAL A 79 3.37 2.63 8.52
N THR A 80 2.96 3.32 9.57
CA THR A 80 1.72 4.11 9.58
C THR A 80 1.89 5.46 8.87
N GLY A 81 0.77 6.15 8.70
CA GLY A 81 0.75 7.59 8.45
C GLY A 81 1.27 8.38 9.66
N SER A 82 1.38 9.69 9.47
CA SER A 82 1.84 10.64 10.49
C SER A 82 1.40 12.06 10.12
N HIS A 83 1.18 12.90 11.13
CA HIS A 83 1.06 14.35 10.95
C HIS A 83 2.41 15.03 10.64
N TYR A 84 3.54 14.37 10.88
CA TYR A 84 4.86 14.88 10.52
C TYR A 84 5.11 14.79 9.01
N SER A 85 6.02 15.62 8.51
CA SER A 85 6.58 15.47 7.16
C SER A 85 7.64 14.38 7.14
N ALA A 86 7.67 13.53 6.11
CA ALA A 86 8.77 12.57 5.90
C ALA A 86 10.13 13.26 5.64
N THR A 87 10.12 14.55 5.31
CA THR A 87 11.31 15.38 5.14
C THR A 87 11.77 16.07 6.43
N LEU A 88 11.06 15.84 7.55
CA LEU A 88 11.41 16.40 8.85
C LEU A 88 12.82 15.95 9.27
N ASP A 89 13.68 16.92 9.56
CA ASP A 89 15.02 16.67 10.11
C ASP A 89 14.94 16.34 11.60
N ALA A 90 14.53 15.11 11.91
CA ALA A 90 14.43 14.60 13.27
C ALA A 90 15.19 13.26 13.42
N PRO A 91 15.88 13.03 14.58
CA PRO A 91 16.65 11.80 14.80
C PRO A 91 15.85 10.51 14.57
N TRP A 92 14.58 10.47 14.98
CA TRP A 92 13.73 9.29 14.81
C TRP A 92 13.37 9.03 13.34
N VAL A 93 13.22 10.08 12.51
CA VAL A 93 12.96 9.96 11.06
C VAL A 93 14.16 9.33 10.38
N HIS A 94 15.37 9.80 10.69
CA HIS A 94 16.62 9.26 10.15
C HIS A 94 16.85 7.81 10.59
N ALA A 95 16.65 7.52 11.87
CA ALA A 95 16.82 6.17 12.42
C ALA A 95 15.80 5.18 11.82
N THR A 96 14.54 5.58 11.71
CA THR A 96 13.48 4.74 11.11
C THR A 96 13.76 4.51 9.63
N SER A 97 14.17 5.53 8.88
CA SER A 97 14.59 5.42 7.47
C SER A 97 15.74 4.43 7.30
N SER A 98 16.76 4.53 8.15
CA SER A 98 17.93 3.63 8.13
C SER A 98 17.55 2.19 8.43
N TRP A 99 16.67 1.97 9.41
CA TRP A 99 16.17 0.64 9.76
C TRP A 99 15.36 0.03 8.60
N LEU A 100 14.43 0.78 8.03
CA LEU A 100 13.60 0.34 6.90
C LEU A 100 14.44 0.00 5.67
N ARG A 101 15.42 0.86 5.35
CA ARG A 101 16.39 0.59 4.27
C ARG A 101 17.12 -0.73 4.49
N THR A 102 17.63 -0.95 5.71
CA THR A 102 18.32 -2.21 6.07
C THR A 102 17.41 -3.42 5.87
N VAL A 103 16.14 -3.34 6.29
CA VAL A 103 15.18 -4.44 6.13
C VAL A 103 14.87 -4.75 4.67
N VAL A 104 14.76 -3.72 3.81
CA VAL A 104 14.43 -3.88 2.39
C VAL A 104 15.63 -4.35 1.56
N GLU A 105 16.82 -3.79 1.80
CA GLU A 105 18.02 -4.08 1.00
C GLU A 105 18.73 -5.37 1.43
N ASP A 106 18.46 -5.90 2.63
CA ASP A 106 19.06 -7.15 3.12
C ASP A 106 18.53 -8.36 2.32
N PRO A 107 19.37 -9.05 1.55
CA PRO A 107 18.95 -10.20 0.74
C PRO A 107 18.54 -11.41 1.59
N ALA A 108 19.07 -11.54 2.81
CA ALA A 108 18.76 -12.64 3.74
C ALA A 108 17.50 -12.37 4.57
N CYS A 109 17.11 -11.11 4.72
CA CYS A 109 15.86 -10.73 5.35
C CYS A 109 14.69 -11.40 4.62
N ARG A 110 13.59 -11.69 5.31
CA ARG A 110 12.33 -12.19 4.71
C ARG A 110 11.11 -11.33 5.01
N THR A 111 11.29 -10.32 5.87
CA THR A 111 10.27 -9.35 6.26
C THR A 111 9.65 -8.69 5.03
N ARG A 112 8.32 -8.53 5.05
CA ARG A 112 7.58 -7.73 4.09
C ARG A 112 7.04 -6.47 4.76
N VAL A 113 7.11 -5.35 4.05
CA VAL A 113 6.72 -4.03 4.57
C VAL A 113 5.46 -3.57 3.85
N PHE A 114 4.46 -3.16 4.60
CA PHE A 114 3.33 -2.37 4.09
C PHE A 114 3.45 -0.96 4.64
N ALA A 115 3.44 0.07 3.79
CA ALA A 115 3.63 1.45 4.24
C ALA A 115 2.60 2.39 3.64
N VAL A 116 1.95 3.21 4.47
CA VAL A 116 0.88 4.12 4.05
C VAL A 116 1.27 5.58 4.29
N CYS A 117 0.80 6.50 3.44
CA CYS A 117 0.97 7.96 3.59
C CYS A 117 2.42 8.36 3.96
N PHE A 118 2.67 8.86 5.17
CA PHE A 118 4.01 9.16 5.68
C PHE A 118 4.98 7.97 5.53
N GLY A 119 4.56 6.74 5.86
CA GLY A 119 5.39 5.55 5.69
C GLY A 119 5.76 5.28 4.22
N HIS A 120 4.83 5.51 3.28
CA HIS A 120 5.11 5.41 1.85
C HIS A 120 6.17 6.43 1.41
N GLN A 121 6.07 7.66 1.90
CA GLN A 121 7.01 8.75 1.64
C GLN A 121 8.37 8.47 2.27
N LEU A 122 8.39 8.11 3.56
CA LEU A 122 9.60 7.81 4.33
C LEU A 122 10.39 6.68 3.68
N LEU A 123 9.72 5.57 3.33
CA LEU A 123 10.39 4.45 2.68
C LEU A 123 10.92 4.82 1.29
N SER A 124 10.15 5.62 0.54
CA SER A 124 10.60 6.10 -0.77
C SER A 124 11.86 6.94 -0.65
N GLN A 125 11.91 7.87 0.30
CA GLN A 125 13.09 8.70 0.58
C GLN A 125 14.28 7.87 1.07
N ALA A 126 14.04 6.91 1.97
CA ALA A 126 15.08 6.02 2.50
C ALA A 126 15.80 5.22 1.41
N LEU A 127 15.10 4.93 0.30
CA LEU A 127 15.61 4.17 -0.84
C LEU A 127 16.08 5.05 -2.01
N GLY A 128 16.22 6.36 -1.80
CA GLY A 128 16.75 7.30 -2.80
C GLY A 128 15.72 7.93 -3.73
N GLY A 129 14.43 7.84 -3.38
CA GLY A 129 13.38 8.67 -3.99
C GLY A 129 13.39 10.10 -3.43
N ARG A 130 12.58 10.97 -4.03
CA ARG A 130 12.41 12.37 -3.61
C ARG A 130 10.98 12.59 -3.13
N VAL A 131 10.84 13.09 -1.91
CA VAL A 131 9.56 13.51 -1.31
C VAL A 131 9.53 15.03 -1.26
N GLY A 132 8.35 15.62 -1.41
CA GLY A 132 8.17 17.04 -1.14
C GLY A 132 6.70 17.43 -1.13
N ARG A 133 6.47 18.72 -0.93
CA ARG A 133 5.13 19.31 -0.87
C ARG A 133 4.38 19.09 -2.17
N LEU A 134 3.06 18.92 -2.07
CA LEU A 134 2.15 18.96 -3.22
C LEU A 134 2.43 20.21 -4.08
N ALA A 135 2.51 20.03 -5.40
CA ALA A 135 2.78 21.15 -6.32
C ALA A 135 1.74 22.28 -6.22
N ALA A 136 0.48 21.95 -5.93
CA ALA A 136 -0.60 22.91 -5.69
C ALA A 136 -0.49 23.64 -4.34
N GLY A 137 0.34 23.15 -3.42
CA GLY A 137 0.43 23.58 -2.03
C GLY A 137 -0.78 23.15 -1.18
N GLY A 138 -0.64 23.26 0.14
CA GLY A 138 -1.71 22.98 1.09
C GLY A 138 -1.92 21.51 1.43
N PHE A 139 -3.10 21.19 1.96
CA PHE A 139 -3.50 19.87 2.43
C PHE A 139 -4.50 19.25 1.47
N ARG A 140 -4.20 18.04 0.99
CA ARG A 140 -5.13 17.24 0.20
C ARG A 140 -5.99 16.40 1.11
N PHE A 141 -7.30 16.63 1.04
CA PHE A 141 -8.30 15.74 1.59
C PHE A 141 -9.41 15.48 0.56
N ASP A 142 -9.30 14.37 -0.15
CA ASP A 142 -10.27 13.95 -1.15
C ASP A 142 -10.35 12.42 -1.26
N GLU A 143 -11.41 11.94 -1.91
CA GLU A 143 -11.48 10.57 -2.39
C GLU A 143 -10.99 10.56 -3.83
N GLU A 144 -9.98 9.74 -4.12
CA GLU A 144 -9.27 9.75 -5.38
C GLU A 144 -9.40 8.39 -6.09
N ARG A 145 -9.84 8.44 -7.34
CA ARG A 145 -9.81 7.30 -8.24
C ARG A 145 -8.37 7.11 -8.72
N ILE A 146 -7.83 5.93 -8.46
CA ILE A 146 -6.48 5.54 -8.91
C ILE A 146 -6.58 4.45 -9.98
N GLU A 147 -5.71 4.53 -10.96
CA GLU A 147 -5.67 3.67 -12.14
C GLU A 147 -4.56 2.62 -11.97
N PRO A 148 -4.91 1.33 -11.90
CA PRO A 148 -3.96 0.23 -11.94
C PRO A 148 -3.09 0.26 -13.21
N ARG A 149 -1.80 -0.01 -13.06
CA ARG A 149 -0.84 -0.22 -14.14
C ARG A 149 -0.78 -1.70 -14.51
N PRO A 150 -0.25 -2.09 -15.70
CA PRO A 150 -0.20 -3.50 -16.11
C PRO A 150 0.43 -4.45 -15.08
N LEU A 151 1.49 -3.99 -14.40
CA LEU A 151 2.13 -4.76 -13.32
C LEU A 151 1.16 -5.12 -12.18
N PHE A 152 0.21 -4.24 -11.85
CA PHE A 152 -0.78 -4.50 -10.79
C PHE A 152 -1.65 -5.71 -11.13
N ALA A 153 -2.14 -5.80 -12.37
CA ALA A 153 -2.96 -6.93 -12.81
C ALA A 153 -2.20 -8.25 -12.84
N ALA A 154 -0.87 -8.21 -13.06
CA ALA A 154 -0.02 -9.39 -13.06
C ALA A 154 0.28 -9.93 -11.65
N MET A 155 0.17 -9.08 -10.60
CA MET A 155 0.51 -9.48 -9.23
C MET A 155 -0.43 -10.60 -8.75
N PRO A 156 0.11 -11.68 -8.14
CA PRO A 156 -0.71 -12.75 -7.60
C PRO A 156 -1.68 -12.23 -6.53
N TRP A 157 -1.25 -11.26 -5.72
CA TRP A 157 -2.05 -10.69 -4.63
C TRP A 157 -3.25 -9.85 -5.08
N ALA A 158 -3.28 -9.41 -6.34
CA ALA A 158 -4.37 -8.62 -6.92
C ALA A 158 -5.36 -9.45 -7.76
N ARG A 159 -5.05 -10.73 -8.01
CA ARG A 159 -5.91 -11.64 -8.79
C ARG A 159 -7.29 -11.77 -8.15
N GLY A 160 -8.33 -11.63 -8.98
CA GLY A 160 -9.74 -11.67 -8.56
C GLY A 160 -10.23 -10.43 -7.79
N ILE A 161 -9.34 -9.57 -7.30
CA ILE A 161 -9.70 -8.33 -6.59
C ILE A 161 -9.88 -7.18 -7.57
N ALA A 162 -9.03 -7.08 -8.60
CA ALA A 162 -9.10 -6.03 -9.62
C ALA A 162 -10.38 -6.07 -10.47
N GLU A 163 -11.10 -7.19 -10.48
CA GLU A 163 -12.35 -7.36 -11.22
C GLU A 163 -13.56 -6.76 -10.51
N LEU A 164 -13.45 -6.47 -9.21
CA LEU A 164 -14.54 -5.99 -8.36
C LEU A 164 -14.82 -4.48 -8.49
N SER A 165 -13.88 -3.72 -9.06
CA SER A 165 -13.99 -2.26 -9.16
C SER A 165 -14.08 -1.82 -10.63
N ARG A 166 -15.28 -1.96 -11.21
CA ARG A 166 -15.59 -1.49 -12.57
C ARG A 166 -16.70 -0.44 -12.51
N ALA A 167 -16.46 0.71 -13.13
CA ALA A 167 -17.52 1.71 -13.39
C ALA A 167 -18.02 1.51 -14.83
N PRO A 168 -19.31 1.73 -15.10
CA PRO A 168 -19.80 1.78 -16.47
C PRO A 168 -19.08 2.91 -17.24
N GLU A 169 -18.69 2.64 -18.48
CA GLU A 169 -18.11 3.66 -19.37
C GLU A 169 -19.04 4.88 -19.45
N GLY A 170 -18.50 6.09 -19.26
CA GLY A 170 -19.27 7.33 -19.29
C GLY A 170 -19.70 7.90 -17.94
N SER A 171 -19.40 7.25 -16.80
CA SER A 171 -19.50 7.92 -15.51
C SER A 171 -18.43 9.00 -15.44
N ALA A 172 -18.83 10.28 -15.47
CA ALA A 172 -17.92 11.37 -15.11
C ALA A 172 -17.28 11.02 -13.76
N GLY A 173 -15.94 11.09 -13.67
CA GLY A 173 -15.28 11.10 -12.37
C GLY A 173 -15.90 12.20 -11.49
N PRO A 174 -15.75 12.13 -10.15
CA PRO A 174 -16.20 13.23 -9.30
C PRO A 174 -15.67 14.55 -9.88
N PRO A 175 -16.51 15.60 -9.96
CA PRO A 175 -16.19 16.81 -10.70
C PRO A 175 -14.83 17.37 -10.25
N LYS A 176 -13.95 17.65 -11.21
CA LYS A 176 -12.66 18.30 -10.93
C LYS A 176 -12.92 19.71 -10.40
N VAL A 177 -12.83 19.91 -9.08
CA VAL A 177 -12.87 21.24 -8.48
C VAL A 177 -11.45 21.67 -8.13
N VAL A 178 -10.91 22.59 -8.91
CA VAL A 178 -9.64 23.26 -8.60
C VAL A 178 -9.93 24.35 -7.56
N VAL A 179 -9.57 24.12 -6.29
CA VAL A 179 -9.63 25.16 -5.26
C VAL A 179 -8.49 26.16 -5.51
N ARG A 180 -8.83 27.36 -5.96
CA ARG A 180 -7.90 28.48 -6.05
C ARG A 180 -7.75 29.14 -4.68
N ARG A 181 -6.50 29.32 -4.24
CA ARG A 181 -6.18 30.18 -3.10
C ARG A 181 -6.59 31.62 -3.45
N ALA A 182 -7.32 32.29 -2.55
CA ALA A 182 -7.59 33.72 -2.71
C ALA A 182 -6.26 34.50 -2.73
N GLY A 183 -5.97 35.17 -3.85
CA GLY A 183 -4.87 36.15 -3.96
C GLY A 183 -3.66 35.80 -4.84
N PHE A 184 -3.72 34.80 -5.72
CA PHE A 184 -2.63 34.57 -6.70
C PHE A 184 -3.19 34.13 -8.06
N GLU A 185 -3.05 34.98 -9.08
CA GLU A 185 -3.37 34.65 -10.47
C GLU A 185 -2.09 34.22 -11.20
N SER A 186 -2.10 33.01 -11.76
CA SER A 186 -1.28 32.69 -12.92
C SER A 186 -2.12 31.94 -13.93
N THR A 187 -2.28 32.52 -15.12
CA THR A 187 -2.87 31.90 -16.30
C THR A 187 -1.89 30.89 -16.89
N VAL A 188 -2.34 29.65 -17.08
CA VAL A 188 -1.70 28.72 -18.02
C VAL A 188 -2.77 28.28 -19.00
N ASN A 189 -2.69 28.82 -20.22
CA ASN A 189 -3.47 28.38 -21.37
C ASN A 189 -3.04 26.96 -21.74
N GLY A 190 -4.03 26.07 -21.93
CA GLY A 190 -3.81 24.68 -22.30
C GLY A 190 -3.08 24.54 -23.62
N SER A 191 -2.11 23.63 -23.65
CA SER A 191 -1.59 23.03 -24.87
C SER A 191 -1.90 21.53 -24.86
N PRO A 192 -2.29 20.93 -26.00
CA PRO A 192 -2.65 19.52 -26.07
C PRO A 192 -1.44 18.59 -25.88
N SER A 193 -1.70 17.40 -25.33
CA SER A 193 -0.74 16.31 -25.16
C SER A 193 -0.21 15.81 -26.52
N PRO A 194 1.11 15.52 -26.68
CA PRO A 194 1.72 15.14 -27.95
C PRO A 194 1.54 13.66 -28.36
N PHE A 195 0.58 12.93 -27.79
CA PHE A 195 0.34 11.51 -28.10
C PHE A 195 -1.06 11.29 -28.68
N ALA A 196 -1.25 11.68 -29.94
CA ALA A 196 -2.43 11.30 -30.71
C ALA A 196 -2.03 11.06 -32.18
N ASP A 197 -1.58 9.84 -32.47
CA ASP A 197 -1.38 9.40 -33.85
C ASP A 197 -2.72 9.06 -34.50
N GLY A 198 -3.03 9.76 -35.59
CA GLY A 198 -4.20 9.52 -36.41
C GLY A 198 -4.07 8.27 -37.27
N ARG A 199 -5.12 7.43 -37.29
CA ARG A 199 -5.42 6.53 -38.41
C ARG A 199 -6.93 6.48 -38.65
N HIS A 200 -7.29 6.65 -39.91
CA HIS A 200 -8.66 6.52 -40.42
C HIS A 200 -9.19 5.09 -40.24
N ALA A 201 -10.40 4.97 -39.71
CA ALA A 201 -11.12 3.70 -39.58
C ALA A 201 -11.91 3.38 -40.87
N THR A 202 -11.73 2.17 -41.39
CA THR A 202 -12.63 1.48 -42.34
C THR A 202 -13.66 0.69 -41.51
N PRO A 203 -14.94 0.57 -41.92
CA PRO A 203 -15.95 -0.06 -41.09
C PRO A 203 -15.78 -1.60 -41.08
N PRO A 204 -15.95 -2.29 -39.93
CA PRO A 204 -15.83 -3.74 -39.86
C PRO A 204 -17.14 -4.44 -40.28
N GLY A 205 -16.99 -5.59 -40.94
CA GLY A 205 -18.06 -6.51 -41.30
C GLY A 205 -18.63 -7.30 -40.09
N PRO A 206 -19.63 -8.17 -40.33
CA PRO A 206 -20.47 -8.75 -39.29
C PRO A 206 -19.75 -9.91 -38.57
N GLY A 207 -18.89 -9.56 -37.63
CA GLY A 207 -18.30 -10.45 -36.63
C GLY A 207 -18.27 -9.85 -35.22
N SER A 208 -18.91 -8.68 -35.01
CA SER A 208 -18.67 -7.81 -33.86
C SER A 208 -19.47 -8.13 -32.59
N ALA A 209 -20.40 -9.08 -32.60
CA ALA A 209 -21.26 -9.30 -31.43
C ALA A 209 -20.51 -9.88 -30.22
N ALA A 210 -19.50 -10.76 -30.44
CA ALA A 210 -18.70 -11.34 -29.35
C ALA A 210 -17.56 -10.41 -28.89
N ALA A 211 -17.00 -9.59 -29.80
CA ALA A 211 -16.00 -8.58 -29.46
C ALA A 211 -16.61 -7.34 -28.80
N ALA A 212 -17.85 -6.98 -29.12
CA ALA A 212 -18.57 -5.87 -28.50
C ALA A 212 -18.97 -6.15 -27.04
N ALA A 213 -19.19 -7.42 -26.67
CA ALA A 213 -19.46 -7.79 -25.27
C ALA A 213 -18.22 -7.69 -24.36
N ALA A 214 -17.01 -7.80 -24.93
CA ALA A 214 -15.76 -7.55 -24.20
C ALA A 214 -15.40 -6.05 -24.13
N ALA A 215 -15.98 -5.23 -25.01
CA ALA A 215 -15.69 -3.80 -25.13
C ALA A 215 -16.59 -2.90 -24.26
N SER A 216 -17.51 -3.44 -23.44
CA SER A 216 -18.37 -2.65 -22.54
C SER A 216 -17.98 -2.73 -21.05
N ALA A 217 -16.83 -3.33 -20.74
CA ALA A 217 -16.33 -3.40 -19.38
C ALA A 217 -15.37 -2.22 -19.13
N GLY A 218 -15.85 -1.20 -18.41
CA GLY A 218 -15.05 -0.02 -18.10
C GLY A 218 -13.72 -0.37 -17.42
N THR A 219 -12.72 0.49 -17.61
CA THR A 219 -11.36 0.29 -17.08
C THR A 219 -11.40 0.09 -15.56
N PRO A 220 -10.76 -0.97 -15.03
CA PRO A 220 -10.70 -1.19 -13.60
C PRO A 220 -10.00 -0.03 -12.92
N PHE A 221 -10.48 0.37 -11.75
CA PHE A 221 -9.88 1.40 -10.93
C PHE A 221 -9.96 1.02 -9.46
N LEU A 222 -9.18 1.66 -8.60
CA LEU A 222 -9.38 1.58 -7.15
C LEU A 222 -9.71 2.96 -6.62
N THR A 223 -10.22 3.02 -5.40
CA THR A 223 -10.50 4.28 -4.72
C THR A 223 -9.63 4.42 -3.48
N LEU A 224 -8.97 5.55 -3.31
CA LEU A 224 -8.18 5.85 -2.12
C LEU A 224 -8.61 7.17 -1.50
N LEU A 225 -8.80 7.15 -0.19
CA LEU A 225 -8.88 8.37 0.57
C LEU A 225 -7.49 9.01 0.69
N LYS A 226 -7.42 10.32 0.52
CA LYS A 226 -6.21 11.12 0.59
C LYS A 226 -6.29 12.04 1.81
N ALA A 227 -5.21 12.14 2.56
CA ALA A 227 -5.09 13.02 3.72
C ALA A 227 -3.61 13.36 3.93
N HIS A 228 -3.04 14.23 3.09
CA HIS A 228 -1.60 14.53 3.13
C HIS A 228 -1.25 15.89 2.51
N GLU A 229 -0.07 16.40 2.84
CA GLU A 229 0.50 17.64 2.26
C GLU A 229 1.77 17.39 1.43
N ASP A 230 2.33 16.19 1.56
CA ASP A 230 3.57 15.75 0.94
C ASP A 230 3.30 14.55 0.04
N GLU A 231 4.06 14.41 -1.03
CA GLU A 231 3.98 13.29 -1.95
C GLU A 231 5.37 12.86 -2.42
N VAL A 232 5.44 11.63 -2.93
CA VAL A 232 6.62 11.18 -3.65
C VAL A 232 6.65 11.88 -5.01
N LEU A 233 7.66 12.72 -5.21
CA LEU A 233 7.91 13.46 -6.45
C LEU A 233 8.74 12.62 -7.43
N GLU A 234 9.63 11.78 -6.91
CA GLU A 234 10.39 10.80 -7.67
C GLU A 234 10.44 9.49 -6.88
N LYS A 235 9.97 8.40 -7.47
CA LYS A 235 10.08 7.07 -6.84
C LYS A 235 11.55 6.60 -6.78
N PRO A 236 11.95 5.78 -5.79
CA PRO A 236 13.29 5.21 -5.77
C PRO A 236 13.53 4.28 -6.97
N PRO A 237 14.79 4.07 -7.40
CA PRO A 237 15.13 3.18 -8.52
C PRO A 237 14.66 1.72 -8.33
N SER A 238 14.53 1.27 -7.07
CA SER A 238 14.04 -0.06 -6.69
C SER A 238 12.52 -0.21 -6.68
N ALA A 239 11.75 0.88 -6.88
CA ALA A 239 10.29 0.84 -6.89
C ALA A 239 9.70 0.72 -8.31
N LEU A 240 8.62 -0.03 -8.42
CA LEU A 240 7.76 -0.13 -9.60
C LEU A 240 6.39 0.44 -9.28
N THR A 241 5.86 1.32 -10.12
CA THR A 241 4.51 1.88 -9.96
C THR A 241 3.46 0.82 -10.23
N LEU A 242 2.54 0.64 -9.29
CA LEU A 242 1.40 -0.26 -9.39
C LEU A 242 0.11 0.48 -9.76
N ALA A 243 -0.08 1.69 -9.24
CA ALA A 243 -1.21 2.53 -9.57
C ALA A 243 -0.83 4.01 -9.48
N SER A 244 -1.60 4.85 -10.16
CA SER A 244 -1.42 6.31 -10.20
C SER A 244 -2.74 7.00 -10.48
N SER A 245 -2.80 8.30 -10.31
CA SER A 245 -3.92 9.13 -10.78
C SER A 245 -3.41 10.25 -11.70
N ASP A 246 -4.32 11.10 -12.17
CA ASP A 246 -3.96 12.33 -12.88
C ASP A 246 -3.33 13.40 -11.97
N LYS A 247 -3.46 13.25 -10.65
CA LYS A 247 -2.92 14.18 -9.67
C LYS A 247 -1.65 13.67 -8.99
N VAL A 248 -1.49 12.35 -8.81
CA VAL A 248 -0.39 11.73 -8.07
C VAL A 248 0.20 10.58 -8.89
N PRO A 249 1.48 10.65 -9.31
CA PRO A 249 2.08 9.66 -10.19
C PRO A 249 2.42 8.33 -9.50
N PHE A 250 2.56 8.32 -8.17
CA PHE A 250 3.01 7.16 -7.39
C PHE A 250 2.03 6.81 -6.27
N GLU A 251 0.77 6.55 -6.63
CA GLU A 251 -0.28 6.20 -5.66
C GLU A 251 0.00 4.89 -4.93
N MET A 252 0.44 3.89 -5.68
CA MET A 252 0.86 2.60 -5.14
C MET A 252 2.17 2.18 -5.78
N THR A 253 3.10 1.66 -4.99
CA THR A 253 4.36 1.12 -5.50
C THR A 253 4.72 -0.23 -4.89
N LEU A 254 5.42 -1.04 -5.67
CA LEU A 254 6.02 -2.30 -5.26
C LEU A 254 7.54 -2.15 -5.27
N VAL A 255 8.19 -2.49 -4.16
CA VAL A 255 9.61 -2.24 -3.94
C VAL A 255 10.40 -3.54 -3.99
N ALA A 256 11.33 -3.63 -4.93
CA ALA A 256 12.29 -4.72 -5.06
C ALA A 256 13.48 -4.48 -4.09
N PRO A 257 14.29 -5.52 -3.78
CA PRO A 257 15.43 -5.36 -2.87
C PRO A 257 16.57 -4.52 -3.45
N SER A 258 16.56 -4.26 -4.76
CA SER A 258 17.55 -3.41 -5.43
C SER A 258 17.00 -2.83 -6.74
N ALA A 259 17.67 -1.80 -7.27
CA ALA A 259 17.38 -1.24 -8.59
C ALA A 259 17.51 -2.29 -9.71
N ALA A 260 18.51 -3.17 -9.62
CA ALA A 260 18.72 -4.24 -10.60
C ALA A 260 17.56 -5.26 -10.58
N ALA A 261 17.07 -5.62 -9.39
CA ALA A 261 15.92 -6.51 -9.26
C ALA A 261 14.63 -5.87 -9.81
N ALA A 262 14.42 -4.57 -9.56
CA ALA A 262 13.30 -3.84 -10.14
C ALA A 262 13.36 -3.79 -11.68
N ALA A 263 14.54 -3.53 -12.25
CA ALA A 263 14.74 -3.53 -13.69
C ALA A 263 14.50 -4.91 -14.31
N ALA A 264 14.97 -5.98 -13.68
CA ALA A 264 14.72 -7.35 -14.12
C ALA A 264 13.22 -7.70 -14.08
N ALA A 265 12.51 -7.32 -13.02
CA ALA A 265 11.08 -7.53 -12.92
C ALA A 265 10.28 -6.73 -13.97
N ARG A 266 10.71 -5.50 -14.29
CA ARG A 266 10.13 -4.71 -15.39
C ARG A 266 10.32 -5.43 -16.72
N ALA A 267 11.55 -5.87 -17.02
CA ALA A 267 11.85 -6.58 -18.26
C ALA A 267 11.03 -7.87 -18.41
N ALA A 268 10.88 -8.66 -17.34
CA ALA A 268 10.03 -9.84 -17.33
C ALA A 268 8.57 -9.48 -17.65
N THR A 269 8.02 -8.45 -16.99
CA THR A 269 6.63 -8.00 -17.23
C THR A 269 6.44 -7.54 -18.68
N ASP A 270 7.39 -6.80 -19.24
CA ASP A 270 7.34 -6.29 -20.62
C ASP A 270 7.45 -7.43 -21.64
N ALA A 271 8.13 -8.52 -21.30
CA ALA A 271 8.20 -9.76 -22.09
C ALA A 271 6.98 -10.68 -21.92
N GLY A 272 6.03 -10.34 -21.05
CA GLY A 272 4.88 -11.19 -20.72
C GLY A 272 5.22 -12.37 -19.80
N GLU A 273 6.37 -12.33 -19.15
CA GLU A 273 6.85 -13.31 -18.17
C GLU A 273 6.47 -12.90 -16.74
N GLU A 274 6.38 -13.87 -15.82
CA GLU A 274 6.14 -13.58 -14.41
C GLU A 274 7.44 -13.16 -13.70
N PRO A 275 7.48 -11.98 -13.06
CA PRO A 275 8.59 -11.60 -12.19
C PRO A 275 8.75 -12.57 -11.00
N ASP A 276 9.93 -12.61 -10.37
CA ASP A 276 10.09 -13.24 -9.07
C ASP A 276 9.32 -12.46 -7.98
N TRP A 277 8.04 -12.78 -7.83
CA TRP A 277 7.15 -12.17 -6.85
C TRP A 277 7.63 -12.36 -5.41
N ALA A 278 8.42 -13.41 -5.12
CA ALA A 278 8.95 -13.65 -3.78
C ALA A 278 10.04 -12.63 -3.41
N SER A 279 10.72 -12.04 -4.40
CA SER A 279 11.80 -11.07 -4.18
C SER A 279 11.32 -9.74 -3.61
N PHE A 280 10.10 -9.30 -3.95
CA PHE A 280 9.58 -8.00 -3.54
C PHE A 280 9.40 -7.87 -2.02
N ARG A 281 9.75 -6.69 -1.51
CA ARG A 281 9.98 -6.40 -0.08
C ARG A 281 8.99 -5.44 0.51
N ALA A 282 8.52 -4.46 -0.26
CA ALA A 282 7.51 -3.55 0.23
C ALA A 282 6.38 -3.31 -0.77
N LEU A 283 5.19 -3.14 -0.23
CA LEU A 283 4.02 -2.57 -0.91
C LEU A 283 3.71 -1.25 -0.21
N THR A 284 3.64 -0.16 -0.96
CA THR A 284 3.41 1.17 -0.37
C THR A 284 2.26 1.89 -1.05
N VAL A 285 1.54 2.72 -0.29
CA VAL A 285 0.33 3.41 -0.71
C VAL A 285 0.36 4.86 -0.22
N GLN A 286 0.16 5.83 -1.09
CA GLN A 286 0.17 7.26 -0.72
C GLN A 286 -1.09 7.68 0.05
N GLY A 287 -2.23 7.03 -0.20
CA GLY A 287 -3.50 7.26 0.50
C GLY A 287 -3.64 6.47 1.81
N HIS A 288 -4.85 6.51 2.37
CA HIS A 288 -5.23 5.87 3.62
C HIS A 288 -6.31 4.81 3.40
N PRO A 289 -5.93 3.59 3.00
CA PRO A 289 -6.90 2.48 2.89
C PRO A 289 -7.41 2.00 4.25
N GLU A 290 -6.74 2.36 5.36
CA GLU A 290 -7.02 1.93 6.73
C GLU A 290 -8.07 2.75 7.46
N PHE A 291 -8.33 3.99 7.04
CA PHE A 291 -9.28 4.83 7.75
C PHE A 291 -10.67 4.24 7.63
N LEU A 292 -11.37 4.13 8.77
CA LEU A 292 -12.77 3.79 8.82
C LEU A 292 -13.60 5.06 8.99
N ARG A 293 -14.91 4.92 8.81
CA ARG A 293 -15.86 6.03 8.91
C ARG A 293 -15.77 6.73 10.28
N ARG A 294 -15.63 5.97 11.36
CA ARG A 294 -15.52 6.51 12.72
C ARG A 294 -14.30 7.40 12.89
N GLU A 295 -13.17 7.02 12.33
CA GLU A 295 -11.87 7.70 12.43
C GLU A 295 -11.91 8.97 11.59
N LEU A 296 -12.51 8.89 10.40
CA LEU A 296 -12.82 10.05 9.58
C LEU A 296 -13.65 11.07 10.36
N HIS A 297 -14.76 10.64 10.99
CA HIS A 297 -15.64 11.53 11.73
C HIS A 297 -15.04 12.12 13.01
N SER A 298 -14.37 11.29 13.80
CA SER A 298 -13.96 11.68 15.16
C SER A 298 -12.57 12.30 15.22
N LYS A 299 -11.68 11.96 14.27
CA LYS A 299 -10.27 12.36 14.32
C LYS A 299 -9.89 13.31 13.18
N ILE A 300 -10.38 13.05 11.97
CA ILE A 300 -9.91 13.79 10.78
C ILE A 300 -10.78 14.99 10.47
N LEU A 301 -12.09 14.77 10.29
CA LEU A 301 -13.05 15.81 9.92
C LEU A 301 -12.93 17.06 10.81
N PRO A 302 -12.89 17.00 12.15
CA PRO A 302 -12.81 18.20 12.99
C PRO A 302 -11.67 19.16 12.61
N GLY A 303 -10.52 18.64 12.15
CA GLY A 303 -9.35 19.46 11.78
C GLY A 303 -9.38 20.02 10.35
N VAL A 304 -10.22 19.45 9.47
CA VAL A 304 -10.22 19.77 8.02
C VAL A 304 -11.60 20.09 7.45
N LEU A 305 -12.69 20.06 8.23
CA LEU A 305 -14.08 20.24 7.77
C LEU A 305 -14.36 21.48 6.90
N ASP A 306 -13.60 22.55 7.10
CA ASP A 306 -13.72 23.81 6.34
C ASP A 306 -12.88 23.81 5.05
N ARG A 307 -12.06 22.78 4.86
CA ARG A 307 -11.10 22.61 3.75
C ARG A 307 -11.49 21.49 2.77
N ILE A 308 -12.59 20.78 3.03
CA ILE A 308 -13.04 19.63 2.24
C ILE A 308 -14.13 20.04 1.26
N GLU A 309 -14.14 19.44 0.07
CA GLU A 309 -15.19 19.63 -0.93
C GLU A 309 -16.59 19.28 -0.39
N THR A 310 -17.58 20.11 -0.72
CA THR A 310 -18.97 19.97 -0.23
C THR A 310 -19.55 18.58 -0.47
N GLY A 311 -19.33 17.98 -1.65
CA GLY A 311 -19.84 16.65 -1.98
C GLY A 311 -19.22 15.52 -1.15
N LEU A 312 -17.92 15.60 -0.83
CA LEU A 312 -17.27 14.65 0.06
C LEU A 312 -17.72 14.86 1.51
N LYS A 313 -17.90 16.12 1.94
CA LYS A 313 -18.44 16.47 3.25
C LYS A 313 -19.86 15.90 3.44
N GLU A 314 -20.73 16.03 2.46
CA GLU A 314 -22.09 15.47 2.48
C GLU A 314 -22.07 13.94 2.54
N ARG A 315 -21.24 13.27 1.72
CA ARG A 315 -21.10 11.81 1.75
C ARG A 315 -20.58 11.30 3.08
N LEU A 316 -19.55 11.93 3.64
CA LEU A 316 -18.98 11.51 4.92
C LEU A 316 -19.98 11.74 6.06
N THR A 317 -20.71 12.86 6.06
CA THR A 317 -21.71 13.15 7.11
C THR A 317 -23.02 12.39 6.96
N ALA A 318 -23.30 11.77 5.82
CA ALA A 318 -24.54 11.04 5.58
C ALA A 318 -24.60 9.73 6.39
N GLU A 319 -25.50 9.68 7.37
CA GLU A 319 -25.68 8.59 8.36
C GLU A 319 -25.78 7.19 7.74
N GLN A 320 -26.25 7.09 6.48
CA GLN A 320 -26.54 5.82 5.79
C GLN A 320 -25.43 5.29 4.87
N VAL A 321 -24.28 5.96 4.72
CA VAL A 321 -23.21 5.43 3.85
C VAL A 321 -22.55 4.22 4.52
N PRO A 322 -22.57 3.02 3.89
CA PRO A 322 -21.91 1.83 4.43
C PRO A 322 -20.40 2.07 4.58
N GLU A 323 -19.78 1.53 5.63
CA GLU A 323 -18.33 1.68 5.84
C GLU A 323 -17.51 1.16 4.65
N CYS A 324 -17.96 0.11 3.96
CA CYS A 324 -17.28 -0.38 2.76
C CYS A 324 -17.42 0.54 1.53
N ALA A 325 -18.34 1.50 1.54
CA ALA A 325 -18.58 2.43 0.44
C ALA A 325 -17.72 3.70 0.50
N LEU A 326 -16.94 3.87 1.58
CA LEU A 326 -16.03 5.00 1.79
C LEU A 326 -14.55 4.63 1.57
N HIS A 327 -14.22 3.34 1.50
CA HIS A 327 -12.84 2.87 1.48
C HIS A 327 -12.73 1.59 0.64
N ASP A 328 -11.69 1.49 -0.18
CA ASP A 328 -11.48 0.31 -1.00
C ASP A 328 -10.78 -0.80 -0.20
N TRP A 329 -11.60 -1.74 0.30
CA TRP A 329 -11.17 -2.95 1.02
C TRP A 329 -10.12 -3.75 0.23
N ALA A 330 -10.13 -3.64 -1.11
CA ALA A 330 -9.19 -4.30 -2.00
C ALA A 330 -7.73 -4.07 -1.62
N VAL A 331 -7.35 -2.82 -1.28
CA VAL A 331 -5.95 -2.47 -1.01
C VAL A 331 -5.45 -3.16 0.25
N LEU A 332 -6.28 -3.21 1.30
CA LEU A 332 -5.93 -3.91 2.54
C LEU A 332 -5.86 -5.42 2.34
N GLU A 333 -6.74 -6.00 1.54
CA GLU A 333 -6.66 -7.43 1.23
C GLU A 333 -5.43 -7.78 0.38
N ILE A 334 -5.09 -6.96 -0.62
CA ILE A 334 -3.85 -7.10 -1.39
C ILE A 334 -2.64 -7.02 -0.45
N ALA A 335 -2.63 -6.05 0.47
CA ALA A 335 -1.58 -5.93 1.48
C ALA A 335 -1.51 -7.15 2.40
N ASN A 336 -2.67 -7.67 2.82
CA ASN A 336 -2.77 -8.86 3.69
C ASN A 336 -2.15 -10.10 3.03
N ARG A 337 -2.46 -10.33 1.75
CA ARG A 337 -1.87 -11.42 0.95
C ARG A 337 -0.40 -11.18 0.67
N PHE A 338 -0.02 -9.94 0.36
CA PHE A 338 1.38 -9.55 0.18
C PHE A 338 2.18 -9.84 1.45
N LEU A 339 1.80 -9.34 2.62
CA LEU A 339 2.56 -9.55 3.86
C LEU A 339 2.78 -11.04 4.18
N ARG A 340 1.84 -11.91 3.83
CA ARG A 340 1.91 -13.36 4.06
C ARG A 340 2.54 -14.17 2.94
N ARG A 341 2.87 -13.53 1.82
CA ARG A 341 3.34 -14.23 0.60
C ARG A 341 2.31 -15.21 0.06
N ASP A 342 1.04 -14.91 0.30
CA ASP A 342 -0.08 -15.75 -0.13
C ASP A 342 -0.34 -15.51 -1.62
N VAL A 343 0.03 -16.47 -2.47
CA VAL A 343 -0.11 -16.37 -3.93
C VAL A 343 -1.32 -17.14 -4.47
N ALA A 344 -2.13 -17.71 -3.57
CA ALA A 344 -3.26 -18.58 -3.88
C ALA A 344 -4.52 -17.82 -4.32
#